data_AF-A0AAR2IZL9-F1
#
_entry.id   AF-A0AAR2IZL9-F1
#
_cell.length_a   1.000
_cell.length_b   1.000
_cell.length_c   1.000
_cell.angle_alpha   90.00
_cell.angle_beta   90.00
_cell.angle_gamma   90.00
#
_symmetry.space_group_name_H-M   'P 1'
#
loop_
_entity.id
_entity.type
_entity.pdbx_description
1 polymer ?
#
loop_
_entity_poly.entity_id
_entity_poly.type
_entity_poly.pdbx_seq_one_letter_code
_entity_poly.pdbx_strand_id
1 'polypeptide(L)'
;LVVVTKKQLDMNAAKGGLVIFTANSNPSSRELGKRIAERLGVELGKVQVYQEANRETRVQIQESVRGKDVFIIQTVSKDVNTTIMELLIMVYACRTSCARNIIGVIPYFPYSKQCKMRKRGSIVSKLLASMMCKADPRLQKCCNCGQVSSIS
;
A
#
# COMPACT_ATOMS: atom_id res chain seq x y z
N LEU A 1 4.54 -0.48 12.00
CA LEU A 1 5.06 -0.36 10.63
C LEU A 1 4.88 -1.72 9.92
N VAL A 2 3.75 -1.97 9.27
CA VAL A 2 3.62 -3.20 8.48
C VAL A 2 4.33 -2.95 7.16
N VAL A 3 5.59 -3.35 7.07
CA VAL A 3 6.27 -3.48 5.77
C VAL A 3 5.67 -4.71 5.14
N VAL A 4 4.72 -4.56 4.21
CA VAL A 4 4.08 -5.70 3.55
C VAL A 4 5.01 -6.26 2.47
N THR A 5 6.27 -6.53 2.81
CA THR A 5 7.19 -7.42 2.10
C THR A 5 8.30 -7.82 3.08
N LYS A 6 8.51 -9.14 3.26
CA LYS A 6 9.61 -9.70 4.07
C LYS A 6 10.92 -9.77 3.26
N LYS A 7 11.23 -8.73 2.47
CA LYS A 7 12.54 -8.63 1.82
C LYS A 7 13.30 -7.51 2.48
N GLN A 8 14.38 -7.89 3.17
CA GLN A 8 15.40 -6.97 3.65
C GLN A 8 15.75 -6.04 2.49
N LEU A 9 15.48 -4.75 2.64
CA LEU A 9 15.91 -3.75 1.67
C LEU A 9 17.41 -3.61 1.82
N ASP A 10 18.16 -4.27 0.95
CA ASP A 10 19.57 -3.99 0.76
C ASP A 10 19.67 -2.53 0.31
N MET A 11 20.04 -1.65 1.25
CA MET A 11 20.12 -0.19 1.08
C MET A 11 21.11 0.27 -0.02
N ASN A 12 21.80 -0.67 -0.67
CA ASN A 12 22.77 -0.42 -1.73
C ASN A 12 22.18 -0.46 -3.16
N ALA A 13 20.88 -0.74 -3.32
CA ALA A 13 20.20 -0.81 -4.63
C ALA A 13 19.66 0.54 -5.15
N ALA A 14 20.03 1.66 -4.54
CA ALA A 14 19.48 3.00 -4.79
C ALA A 14 19.68 3.56 -6.22
N LYS A 15 20.43 2.90 -7.10
CA LYS A 15 20.71 3.39 -8.46
C LYS A 15 19.81 2.83 -9.56
N GLY A 16 18.87 1.94 -9.25
CA GLY A 16 18.18 1.12 -10.26
C GLY A 16 16.66 1.23 -10.35
N GLY A 17 16.05 2.39 -10.05
CA GLY A 17 14.62 2.62 -10.32
C GLY A 17 13.69 2.32 -9.15
N LEU A 18 13.77 3.16 -8.11
CA LEU A 18 12.83 3.19 -7.00
C LEU A 18 11.79 4.30 -7.25
N VAL A 19 10.51 4.03 -7.00
CA VAL A 19 9.41 5.01 -7.14
C VAL A 19 8.56 4.98 -5.88
N ILE A 20 8.28 6.16 -5.33
CA ILE A 20 7.45 6.31 -4.13
C ILE A 20 6.14 7.00 -4.49
N PHE A 21 5.02 6.32 -4.32
CA PHE A 21 3.68 6.87 -4.44
C PHE A 21 3.04 7.11 -3.08
N THR A 22 2.17 8.11 -3.02
CA THR A 22 1.28 8.38 -1.90
C THR A 22 -0.15 8.15 -2.34
N ALA A 23 -0.87 7.24 -1.67
CA ALA A 23 -2.17 6.78 -2.15
C ALA A 23 -3.37 7.67 -1.79
N ASN A 24 -3.22 8.64 -0.89
CA ASN A 24 -4.31 9.51 -0.45
C ASN A 24 -3.90 10.99 -0.42
N SER A 25 -4.90 11.86 -0.65
CA SER A 25 -4.88 13.32 -0.59
C SER A 25 -4.65 13.90 0.80
N ASN A 26 -4.70 13.08 1.85
CA ASN A 26 -4.49 13.54 3.21
C ASN A 26 -3.11 14.19 3.35
N PRO A 27 -3.00 15.37 3.97
CA PRO A 27 -1.74 16.06 4.11
C PRO A 27 -0.71 15.23 4.88
N SER A 28 -1.16 14.40 5.83
CA SER A 28 -0.29 13.53 6.62
C SER A 28 0.39 12.41 5.81
N SER A 29 -0.29 11.78 4.84
CA SER A 29 0.36 10.78 3.95
C SER A 29 1.38 11.44 3.04
N ARG A 30 1.05 12.62 2.50
CA ARG A 30 1.94 13.38 1.62
C ARG A 30 3.18 13.88 2.36
N GLU A 31 3.02 14.37 3.59
CA GLU A 31 4.12 14.81 4.43
C GLU A 31 5.03 13.64 4.83
N LEU A 32 4.46 12.50 5.23
CA LEU A 32 5.23 11.29 5.51
C LEU A 32 5.99 10.81 4.27
N GLY A 33 5.33 10.80 3.11
CA GLY A 33 5.94 10.45 1.83
C GLY A 33 7.10 11.37 1.47
N LYS A 34 6.93 12.69 1.62
CA LYS A 34 8.00 13.68 1.38
C LYS A 34 9.19 13.45 2.30
N ARG A 35 8.97 13.28 3.61
CA ARG A 35 10.06 13.03 4.57
C ARG A 35 10.84 11.75 4.25
N ILE A 36 10.15 10.70 3.79
CA ILE A 36 10.81 9.45 3.36
C ILE A 36 11.59 9.66 2.06
N ALA A 37 10.99 10.36 1.10
CA ALA A 37 11.59 10.67 -0.19
C ALA A 37 12.86 11.54 -0.04
N GLU A 38 12.81 12.58 0.79
CA GLU A 38 13.94 13.45 1.16
C GLU A 38 15.10 12.66 1.78
N ARG A 39 14.80 11.74 2.71
CA ARG A 39 15.83 10.88 3.33
C ARG A 39 16.47 9.90 2.36
N LEU A 40 15.72 9.46 1.35
CA LEU A 40 16.20 8.53 0.33
C LEU A 40 16.81 9.24 -0.89
N GLY A 41 16.70 10.57 -0.97
CA GLY A 41 17.16 11.35 -2.12
C GLY A 41 16.39 11.06 -3.41
N VAL A 42 15.12 10.65 -3.31
CA VAL A 42 14.26 10.36 -4.47
C VAL A 42 13.10 11.34 -4.54
N GLU A 43 12.57 11.58 -5.73
CA GLU A 43 11.36 12.37 -5.91
C GLU A 43 10.10 11.52 -5.70
N LEU A 44 9.03 12.16 -5.23
CA LEU A 44 7.72 11.53 -5.16
C LEU A 44 7.16 11.30 -6.55
N GLY A 45 6.64 10.10 -6.75
CA GLY A 45 6.02 9.69 -7.98
C GLY A 45 4.74 10.45 -8.31
N LYS A 46 4.48 10.63 -9.60
CA LYS A 46 3.30 11.34 -10.13
C LYS A 46 2.14 10.36 -10.24
N VAL A 47 1.23 10.46 -9.28
CA VAL A 47 -0.04 9.72 -9.27
C VAL A 47 -1.20 10.67 -9.03
N GLN A 48 -2.27 10.48 -9.78
CA GLN A 48 -3.53 11.17 -9.55
C GLN A 48 -4.52 10.17 -8.93
N VAL A 49 -5.00 10.50 -7.74
CA VAL A 49 -6.07 9.79 -7.05
C VAL A 49 -7.21 10.77 -6.87
N TYR A 50 -8.37 10.44 -7.41
CA TYR A 50 -9.55 11.30 -7.31
C TYR A 50 -10.80 10.45 -7.18
N GLN A 51 -11.84 11.07 -6.63
CA GLN A 51 -13.17 10.49 -6.56
C GLN A 51 -14.04 11.08 -7.65
N GLU A 52 -14.70 10.20 -8.39
CA GLU A 52 -15.69 10.57 -9.39
C GLU A 52 -16.99 11.03 -8.70
N ALA A 53 -17.90 11.66 -9.43
CA ALA A 53 -19.17 12.17 -8.88
C ALA A 53 -20.05 11.08 -8.24
N ASN A 54 -19.88 9.83 -8.67
CA ASN A 54 -20.54 8.65 -8.10
C ASN A 54 -19.84 8.08 -6.84
N ARG A 55 -18.81 8.76 -6.32
CA ARG A 55 -17.94 8.33 -5.20
C ARG A 55 -17.08 7.09 -5.49
N GLU A 56 -16.95 6.69 -6.75
CA GLU A 56 -15.98 5.68 -7.12
C GLU A 56 -14.57 6.27 -7.08
N THR A 57 -13.63 5.48 -6.59
CA THR A 57 -12.22 5.86 -6.52
C THR A 57 -11.54 5.52 -7.83
N ARG A 58 -10.83 6.48 -8.43
CA ARG A 58 -10.03 6.28 -9.63
C ARG A 58 -8.58 6.66 -9.37
N VAL A 59 -7.67 5.81 -9.86
CA VAL A 59 -6.23 5.99 -9.71
C VAL A 59 -5.59 5.97 -11.10
N GLN A 60 -4.81 6.99 -11.40
CA GLN A 60 -4.05 7.10 -12.64
C GLN A 60 -2.57 7.37 -12.34
N ILE A 61 -1.73 6.43 -12.76
CA ILE A 61 -0.26 6.56 -12.65
C ILE A 61 0.22 7.34 -13.88
N GLN A 62 0.92 8.45 -13.67
CA GLN A 62 1.38 9.33 -14.76
C GLN A 62 2.84 9.11 -15.15
N GLU A 63 3.49 8.11 -14.54
CA GLU A 63 4.89 7.78 -14.82
C GLU A 63 5.05 6.28 -15.11
N SER A 64 6.14 5.93 -15.80
CA SER A 64 6.46 4.53 -16.05
C SER A 64 7.09 3.87 -14.83
N VAL A 65 6.42 2.82 -14.34
CA VAL A 65 6.83 1.99 -13.19
C VAL A 65 7.35 0.60 -13.59
N ARG A 66 7.49 0.35 -14.89
CA ARG A 66 7.87 -0.97 -15.42
C ARG A 66 9.26 -1.39 -14.94
N GLY A 67 9.35 -2.57 -14.32
CA GLY A 67 10.62 -3.13 -13.84
C GLY A 67 11.25 -2.39 -12.65
N LYS A 68 10.55 -1.39 -12.09
CA LYS A 68 10.94 -0.59 -10.92
C LYS A 68 10.36 -1.17 -9.63
N ASP A 69 10.98 -0.80 -8.51
CA ASP A 69 10.48 -1.10 -7.17
C ASP A 69 9.58 0.05 -6.69
N VAL A 70 8.32 -0.28 -6.44
CA VAL A 70 7.28 0.70 -6.15
C VAL A 70 6.91 0.64 -4.67
N PHE A 71 6.96 1.79 -4.01
CA PHE A 71 6.54 1.97 -2.62
C PHE A 71 5.24 2.74 -2.59
N ILE A 72 4.21 2.17 -2.00
CA ILE A 72 2.91 2.82 -1.83
C ILE A 72 2.76 3.16 -0.36
N ILE A 73 2.77 4.45 -0.05
CA ILE A 73 2.56 4.95 1.30
C ILE A 73 1.07 5.30 1.44
N GLN A 74 0.40 4.63 2.36
CA GLN A 74 -1.01 4.88 2.65
C GLN A 74 -1.25 5.09 4.13
N THR A 75 -1.98 6.15 4.46
CA THR A 75 -2.46 6.44 5.81
C THR A 75 -3.97 6.33 5.86
N VAL A 76 -4.52 5.86 6.97
CA VAL A 76 -5.97 5.69 7.12
C VAL A 76 -6.64 7.02 7.47
N SER A 77 -7.64 7.40 6.68
CA SER A 77 -8.47 8.59 6.89
C SER A 77 -9.71 8.27 7.73
N LYS A 78 -10.63 9.26 7.89
CA LYS A 78 -11.96 9.03 8.48
C LYS A 78 -12.76 7.96 7.72
N ASP A 79 -12.56 7.87 6.41
CA ASP A 79 -13.22 6.90 5.54
C ASP A 79 -12.30 5.71 5.25
N VAL A 80 -12.33 4.75 6.18
CA VAL A 80 -11.48 3.56 6.15
C VAL A 80 -11.69 2.72 4.88
N ASN A 81 -12.95 2.56 4.46
CA ASN A 81 -13.29 1.74 3.29
C ASN A 81 -12.76 2.33 2.00
N THR A 82 -12.90 3.64 1.82
CA THR A 82 -12.35 4.37 0.68
C THR A 82 -10.83 4.24 0.64
N THR A 83 -10.16 4.42 1.78
CA THR A 83 -8.70 4.28 1.90
C THR A 83 -8.23 2.88 1.46
N ILE A 84 -8.99 1.83 1.82
CA ILE A 84 -8.69 0.45 1.42
C ILE A 84 -8.87 0.27 -0.08
N MET A 85 -9.96 0.80 -0.65
CA MET A 85 -10.21 0.71 -2.09
C MET A 85 -9.16 1.47 -2.90
N GLU A 86 -8.78 2.68 -2.48
CA GLU A 86 -7.65 3.45 -3.04
C GLU A 86 -6.38 2.61 -3.09
N LEU A 87 -6.01 1.99 -1.98
CA LEU A 87 -4.81 1.17 -1.88
C LEU A 87 -4.88 -0.05 -2.81
N LEU A 88 -6.00 -0.78 -2.82
CA LEU A 88 -6.17 -1.97 -3.65
C LEU A 88 -6.10 -1.62 -5.14
N ILE A 89 -6.76 -0.53 -5.56
CA ILE A 89 -6.74 -0.05 -6.95
C ILE A 89 -5.33 0.38 -7.33
N MET A 90 -4.60 1.07 -6.44
CA MET A 90 -3.22 1.49 -6.70
C MET A 90 -2.26 0.31 -6.85
N VAL A 91 -2.36 -0.69 -5.97
CA VAL A 91 -1.57 -1.93 -6.09
C VAL A 91 -1.89 -2.64 -7.41
N TYR A 92 -3.17 -2.74 -7.76
CA TYR A 92 -3.60 -3.37 -9.01
C TYR A 92 -3.12 -2.61 -10.25
N ALA A 93 -3.15 -1.28 -10.23
CA ALA A 93 -2.61 -0.43 -11.28
C ALA A 93 -1.10 -0.64 -11.46
N CYS A 94 -0.33 -0.63 -10.36
CA CYS A 94 1.12 -0.88 -10.40
C CYS A 94 1.46 -2.28 -10.93
N ARG A 95 0.65 -3.28 -10.59
CA ARG A 95 0.79 -4.64 -11.11
C ARG A 95 0.54 -4.69 -12.61
N THR A 96 -0.52 -4.04 -13.08
CA THR A 96 -0.88 -3.96 -14.51
C THR A 96 0.21 -3.26 -15.32
N SER A 97 0.87 -2.27 -14.72
CA SER A 97 2.04 -1.58 -15.29
C SER A 97 3.36 -2.36 -15.16
N CYS A 98 3.34 -3.64 -14.77
CA CYS A 98 4.50 -4.53 -14.69
C CYS A 98 5.62 -4.01 -13.75
N ALA A 99 5.25 -3.47 -12.59
CA ALA A 99 6.21 -3.19 -11.52
C ALA A 99 6.95 -4.48 -11.07
N ARG A 100 8.22 -4.34 -10.65
CA ARG A 100 9.04 -5.47 -10.21
C ARG A 100 8.57 -5.95 -8.83
N ASN A 101 8.60 -5.06 -7.86
CA ASN A 101 8.11 -5.27 -6.50
C ASN A 101 7.17 -4.13 -6.12
N ILE A 102 6.09 -4.47 -5.41
CA ILE A 102 5.14 -3.50 -4.86
C ILE A 102 5.20 -3.63 -3.34
N ILE A 103 5.50 -2.52 -2.67
CA ILE A 103 5.73 -2.48 -1.22
C ILE A 103 4.75 -1.49 -0.61
N GLY A 104 3.76 -2.00 0.13
CA GLY A 104 2.84 -1.16 0.89
C GLY A 104 3.43 -0.76 2.23
N VAL A 105 3.53 0.54 2.49
CA VAL A 105 3.89 1.12 3.78
C VAL A 105 2.61 1.66 4.42
N ILE A 106 2.10 0.90 5.39
CA ILE A 106 0.87 1.24 6.10
C ILE A 106 1.22 1.41 7.59
N PRO A 107 1.26 2.65 8.10
CA PRO A 107 1.53 2.90 9.52
C PRO A 107 0.49 2.27 10.43
N TYR A 108 -0.80 2.39 10.06
CA TYR A 108 -1.93 1.83 10.80
C TYR A 108 -2.75 0.91 9.90
N PHE A 109 -2.76 -0.39 10.20
CA PHE A 109 -3.51 -1.36 9.40
C PHE A 109 -5.01 -1.29 9.72
N PRO A 110 -5.87 -1.01 8.72
CA PRO A 110 -7.30 -0.90 8.96
C PRO A 110 -7.90 -2.27 9.29
N TYR A 111 -8.98 -2.28 10.07
CA TYR A 111 -9.63 -3.50 10.58
C TYR A 111 -8.73 -4.43 11.42
N SER A 112 -7.55 -3.97 11.85
CA SER A 112 -6.65 -4.72 12.75
C SER A 112 -7.31 -5.20 14.04
N LYS A 113 -8.25 -4.43 14.61
CA LYS A 113 -9.01 -4.79 15.81
C LYS A 113 -9.98 -5.97 15.59
N GLN A 114 -10.38 -6.24 14.35
CA GLN A 114 -11.29 -7.34 13.97
C GLN A 114 -10.53 -8.60 13.52
N CYS A 115 -9.41 -8.89 14.21
CA CYS A 115 -8.56 -10.05 13.93
C CYS A 115 -9.00 -11.34 14.62
N LYS A 116 -9.85 -11.24 15.66
CA LYS A 116 -10.36 -12.39 16.40
C LYS A 116 -11.82 -12.63 16.07
N MET A 117 -12.16 -13.88 15.77
CA MET A 117 -13.54 -14.31 15.57
C MET A 117 -14.31 -14.19 16.88
N ARG A 118 -15.33 -13.33 16.93
CA ARG A 118 -16.24 -13.23 18.06
C ARG A 118 -17.53 -13.96 17.70
N LYS A 119 -17.87 -15.02 18.44
CA LYS A 119 -19.07 -15.86 18.22
C LYS A 119 -19.20 -16.28 16.75
N ARG A 120 -20.28 -15.89 16.05
CA ARG A 120 -20.55 -16.13 14.61
C ARG A 120 -20.20 -14.90 13.74
N GLY A 121 -19.12 -14.19 14.07
CA GLY A 121 -18.64 -13.01 13.34
C GLY A 121 -17.62 -13.34 12.25
N SER A 122 -17.38 -12.41 11.34
CA SER A 122 -16.33 -12.51 10.32
C SER A 122 -14.97 -12.04 10.84
N ILE A 123 -13.88 -12.55 10.24
CA ILE A 123 -12.51 -12.08 10.49
C ILE A 123 -12.12 -11.13 9.36
N VAL A 124 -12.49 -9.85 9.49
CA VAL A 124 -12.35 -8.84 8.42
C VAL A 124 -10.88 -8.55 8.10
N SER A 125 -9.98 -8.61 9.08
CA SER A 125 -8.54 -8.42 8.82
C SER A 125 -7.97 -9.50 7.90
N LYS A 126 -8.44 -10.76 8.01
CA LYS A 126 -8.04 -11.88 7.16
C LYS A 126 -8.62 -11.74 5.75
N LEU A 127 -9.85 -11.24 5.63
CA LEU A 127 -10.44 -10.88 4.34
C LEU A 127 -9.59 -9.82 3.64
N LEU A 128 -9.24 -8.74 4.34
CA LEU A 128 -8.42 -7.66 3.79
C LEU A 128 -7.03 -8.16 3.35
N ALA A 129 -6.36 -8.95 4.18
CA ALA A 129 -5.08 -9.56 3.82
C ALA A 129 -5.22 -10.45 2.57
N SER A 130 -6.31 -11.21 2.45
CA SER A 130 -6.58 -12.06 1.28
C SER A 130 -6.84 -11.24 0.02
N MET A 131 -7.52 -10.09 0.13
CA MET A 131 -7.72 -9.16 -1.00
C MET A 131 -6.40 -8.54 -1.46
N MET A 132 -5.54 -8.10 -0.52
CA MET A 132 -4.21 -7.58 -0.85
C MET A 132 -3.32 -8.65 -1.51
N CYS A 133 -3.34 -9.88 -0.97
CA CYS A 133 -2.60 -11.01 -1.53
C CYS A 133 -3.14 -11.45 -2.91
N LYS A 134 -4.44 -11.24 -3.23
CA LYS A 134 -4.97 -11.44 -4.58
C LYS A 134 -4.59 -10.31 -5.55
N ALA A 135 -4.56 -9.07 -5.05
CA ALA A 135 -4.14 -7.91 -5.83
C ALA A 135 -2.68 -8.05 -6.28
N ASP A 136 -1.80 -8.56 -5.42
CA ASP A 136 -0.44 -8.96 -5.77
C ASP A 136 -0.05 -10.31 -5.12
N PRO A 137 0.06 -11.40 -5.89
CA PRO A 137 0.51 -12.70 -5.38
C PRO A 137 1.93 -12.67 -4.82
N ARG A 138 2.74 -11.65 -5.11
CA ARG A 138 4.09 -11.54 -4.52
C ARG A 138 4.07 -11.06 -3.07
N LEU A 139 2.96 -10.50 -2.58
CA LEU A 139 2.70 -10.24 -1.16
C LEU A 139 2.52 -11.53 -0.32
N GLN A 140 2.37 -12.69 -0.98
CA GLN A 140 1.88 -13.95 -0.39
C GLN A 140 2.77 -14.55 0.71
N LYS A 141 4.04 -14.13 0.83
CA LYS A 141 4.94 -14.65 1.89
C LYS A 141 4.62 -14.15 3.31
N CYS A 142 3.76 -13.13 3.49
CA CYS A 142 3.34 -12.68 4.83
C CYS A 142 1.94 -13.18 5.23
N CYS A 143 1.08 -13.54 4.28
CA CYS A 143 -0.32 -13.92 4.55
C CYS A 143 -0.49 -15.35 5.13
N ASN A 144 0.50 -16.24 4.98
CA ASN A 144 0.34 -17.68 5.30
C ASN A 144 0.70 -18.07 6.74
N CYS A 145 0.98 -17.11 7.60
CA CYS A 145 1.06 -17.32 9.05
C CYS A 145 0.05 -16.35 9.67
N GLY A 146 -0.65 -16.72 10.74
CA GLY A 146 -1.66 -15.89 11.41
C GLY A 146 -1.13 -14.60 12.07
N GLN A 147 -0.19 -13.91 11.44
CA GLN A 147 0.47 -12.69 11.88
C GLN A 147 0.28 -11.59 10.84
N VAL A 148 -0.92 -11.02 10.80
CA VAL A 148 -1.02 -9.59 10.49
C VAL A 148 -0.48 -8.87 11.72
N SER A 149 0.85 -8.73 11.80
CA SER A 149 1.54 -8.09 12.92
C SER A 149 1.21 -6.61 12.91
N SER A 150 0.13 -6.25 13.59
CA SER A 150 -0.12 -4.89 14.04
C SER A 150 0.91 -4.64 15.14
N ILE A 151 2.04 -4.00 14.83
CA ILE A 151 2.88 -3.45 15.89
C ILE A 151 2.04 -2.32 16.49
N SER A 152 1.45 -2.60 17.66
CA SER A 152 1.04 -1.57 18.63
C SER A 152 2.28 -1.09 19.36
#